data_AF-A0A7C2NMS4-F1
#
_entry.id   AF-A0A7C2NMS4-F1
#
_cell.length_a   1.000
_cell.length_b   1.000
_cell.length_c   1.000
_cell.angle_alpha   90.00
_cell.angle_beta   90.00
_cell.angle_gamma   90.00
#
_symmetry.space_group_name_H-M   'P 1'
#
loop_
_entity.id
_entity.type
_entity.pdbx_description
1 polymer ?
#
loop_
_entity_poly.entity_id
_entity_poly.type
_entity_poly.pdbx_seq_one_letter_code
_entity_poly.pdbx_strand_id
1 'polypeptide(L)'
;MLSVSFMPSGEATALPPALLPSDPTLEHYRALFTRLRLARAFANSALLAAAVTAVSLLLNALAGYAFAKLRFRGRDRLFRALLAALVVPGQVGMLPLFLMLKEMGLVNSYLGVLVPGLASIFGIFLVRQYALSIPDTVLDAARVDGAGELRIWWSVVLPLCRPILVTLAIFTFMGAWNDFLWPLIVLSDEDLQTLPVALANLLGEHAQDVELMMAGSVLTVLPVVVLFALFQRHYLEGITAGSVR
;
A
#
# COMPACT_ATOMS: atom_id res chain seq x y z
N MET A 1 21.22 -0.94 -10.92
CA MET A 1 19.87 -0.51 -11.37
C MET A 1 19.88 0.95 -11.82
N LEU A 2 19.99 1.94 -10.92
CA LEU A 2 19.90 3.36 -11.32
C LEU A 2 20.98 3.80 -12.32
N SER A 3 22.24 3.41 -12.15
CA SER A 3 23.28 3.73 -13.13
C SER A 3 22.99 3.08 -14.50
N VAL A 4 22.63 1.80 -14.46
CA VAL A 4 22.33 0.98 -15.65
C VAL A 4 21.11 1.48 -16.43
N SER A 5 20.10 2.04 -15.76
CA SER A 5 18.92 2.58 -16.45
C SER A 5 19.20 3.83 -17.31
N PHE A 6 20.35 4.47 -17.14
CA PHE A 6 20.82 5.57 -17.98
C PHE A 6 21.90 5.13 -18.99
N MET A 7 22.31 3.86 -18.99
CA MET A 7 23.23 3.34 -20.00
C MET A 7 22.52 3.21 -21.35
N PRO A 8 23.20 3.43 -22.49
CA PRO A 8 22.76 3.00 -23.80
C PRO A 8 22.57 1.48 -23.89
N SER A 9 21.70 1.04 -24.79
CA SER A 9 21.41 -0.37 -25.05
C SER A 9 22.68 -1.22 -25.30
N GLY A 10 22.87 -2.27 -24.51
CA GLY A 10 23.98 -3.22 -24.63
C GLY A 10 25.21 -2.92 -23.78
N GLU A 11 25.34 -1.70 -23.24
CA GLU A 11 26.49 -1.31 -22.40
C GLU A 11 26.52 -2.08 -21.07
N ALA A 12 25.37 -2.46 -20.52
CA ALA A 12 25.28 -3.22 -19.27
C ALA A 12 25.88 -4.63 -19.36
N THR A 13 26.04 -5.16 -20.57
CA THR A 13 26.59 -6.49 -20.83
C THR A 13 28.08 -6.47 -21.20
N ALA A 14 28.71 -5.29 -21.26
CA ALA A 14 30.13 -5.16 -21.53
C ALA A 14 31.00 -5.79 -20.43
N LEU A 15 32.17 -6.31 -20.81
CA LEU A 15 33.20 -6.78 -19.88
C LEU A 15 34.46 -5.90 -20.00
N PRO A 16 34.94 -5.27 -18.91
CA PRO A 16 34.35 -5.24 -17.57
C PRO A 16 33.05 -4.38 -17.52
N PRO A 17 32.10 -4.70 -16.61
CA PRO A 17 30.86 -3.94 -16.50
C PRO A 17 31.15 -2.50 -16.07
N ALA A 18 30.64 -1.54 -16.85
CA ALA A 18 30.78 -0.12 -16.54
C ALA A 18 30.02 0.22 -15.25
N LEU A 19 30.64 0.99 -14.36
CA LEU A 19 29.98 1.45 -13.12
C LEU A 19 29.08 2.66 -13.37
N LEU A 20 29.45 3.50 -14.35
CA LEU A 20 28.75 4.71 -14.76
C LEU A 20 28.50 4.65 -16.26
N PRO A 21 27.38 5.20 -16.74
CA PRO A 21 27.07 5.26 -18.17
C PRO A 21 28.12 6.07 -18.93
N SER A 22 28.58 5.54 -20.06
CA SER A 22 29.52 6.20 -20.97
C SER A 22 28.90 7.44 -21.63
N ASP A 23 27.64 7.33 -22.06
CA ASP A 23 26.80 8.41 -22.56
C ASP A 23 25.41 8.31 -21.93
N PRO A 24 25.11 9.09 -20.86
CA PRO A 24 23.83 8.99 -20.17
C PRO A 24 22.64 9.32 -21.08
N THR A 25 21.71 8.37 -21.25
CA THR A 25 20.51 8.58 -22.08
C THR A 25 19.21 8.35 -21.31
N LEU A 26 18.11 8.87 -21.86
CA LEU A 26 16.74 8.62 -21.38
C LEU A 26 15.95 7.73 -22.34
N GLU A 27 16.64 7.00 -23.23
CA GLU A 27 15.98 6.24 -24.30
C GLU A 27 15.02 5.18 -23.75
N HIS A 28 15.46 4.46 -22.72
CA HIS A 28 14.69 3.42 -22.06
C HIS A 28 13.44 3.96 -21.37
N TYR A 29 13.56 5.09 -20.66
CA TYR A 29 12.41 5.76 -20.06
C TYR A 29 11.41 6.22 -21.12
N ARG A 30 11.87 6.82 -22.22
CA ARG A 30 10.98 7.20 -23.33
C ARG A 30 10.29 5.97 -23.91
N ALA A 31 11.02 4.89 -24.18
CA ALA A 31 10.47 3.63 -24.70
C ALA A 31 9.38 3.05 -23.78
N LEU A 32 9.61 3.03 -22.46
CA LEU A 32 8.62 2.57 -21.47
C LEU A 32 7.31 3.36 -21.55
N PHE A 33 7.38 4.69 -21.67
CA PHE A 33 6.18 5.54 -21.69
C PHE A 33 5.50 5.64 -23.07
N THR A 34 6.26 5.64 -24.17
CA THR A 34 5.69 5.85 -25.52
C THR A 34 5.34 4.55 -26.22
N ARG A 35 6.15 3.49 -26.08
CA ARG A 35 5.95 2.23 -26.81
C ARG A 35 5.17 1.22 -25.97
N LEU A 36 5.42 1.20 -24.66
CA LEU A 36 4.94 0.14 -23.76
C LEU A 36 3.76 0.58 -22.86
N ARG A 37 3.21 1.78 -23.09
CA ARG A 37 2.03 2.34 -22.41
C ARG A 37 2.10 2.32 -20.87
N LEU A 38 3.30 2.29 -20.28
CA LEU A 38 3.49 2.22 -18.82
C LEU A 38 2.92 3.42 -18.07
N ALA A 39 2.70 4.55 -18.75
CA ALA A 39 2.04 5.70 -18.15
C ALA A 39 0.68 5.34 -17.54
N ARG A 40 -0.09 4.49 -18.24
CA ARG A 40 -1.40 4.02 -17.75
C ARG A 40 -1.25 3.07 -16.57
N ALA A 41 -0.37 2.08 -16.67
CA ALA A 41 -0.15 1.12 -15.58
C ALA A 41 0.39 1.80 -14.31
N PHE A 42 1.26 2.79 -14.46
CA PHE A 42 1.74 3.64 -13.36
C PHE A 42 0.59 4.44 -12.73
N ALA A 43 -0.25 5.08 -13.55
CA ALA A 43 -1.41 5.83 -13.07
C ALA A 43 -2.42 4.91 -12.35
N ASN A 44 -2.66 3.71 -12.88
CA ASN A 44 -3.53 2.70 -12.27
C ASN A 44 -2.99 2.29 -10.90
N SER A 45 -1.70 1.96 -10.80
CA SER A 45 -1.05 1.65 -9.51
C SER A 45 -1.15 2.79 -8.51
N ALA A 46 -0.87 4.03 -8.93
CA ALA A 46 -0.94 5.20 -8.06
C ALA A 46 -2.38 5.44 -7.57
N LEU A 47 -3.35 5.38 -8.47
CA LEU A 47 -4.77 5.56 -8.17
C LEU A 47 -5.27 4.48 -7.20
N LEU A 48 -5.00 3.20 -7.50
CA LEU A 48 -5.43 2.07 -6.68
C LEU A 48 -4.77 2.11 -5.30
N ALA A 49 -3.47 2.33 -5.23
CA ALA A 49 -2.76 2.41 -3.95
C ALA A 49 -3.27 3.58 -3.09
N ALA A 50 -3.50 4.75 -3.68
CA ALA A 50 -4.07 5.90 -2.97
C ALA A 50 -5.51 5.63 -2.51
N ALA A 51 -6.36 5.06 -3.38
CA ALA A 51 -7.76 4.78 -3.07
C ALA A 51 -7.91 3.72 -1.99
N VAL A 52 -7.18 2.60 -2.10
CA VAL A 52 -7.14 1.55 -1.07
C VAL A 52 -6.66 2.15 0.26
N THR A 53 -5.59 2.94 0.25
CA THR A 53 -5.06 3.57 1.47
C THR A 53 -6.09 4.49 2.11
N ALA A 54 -6.71 5.41 1.36
CA ALA A 54 -7.66 6.36 1.90
C ALA A 54 -8.87 5.67 2.55
N VAL A 55 -9.47 4.70 1.86
CA VAL A 55 -10.64 3.99 2.39
C VAL A 55 -10.25 3.05 3.53
N SER A 56 -9.09 2.39 3.44
CA SER A 56 -8.60 1.49 4.48
C SER A 56 -8.27 2.20 5.77
N LEU A 57 -7.67 3.40 5.70
CA LEU A 57 -7.47 4.23 6.89
C LEU A 57 -8.79 4.56 7.58
N LEU A 58 -9.82 4.92 6.82
CA LEU A 58 -11.13 5.25 7.37
C LEU A 58 -11.76 4.03 8.07
N LEU A 59 -11.83 2.90 7.38
CA LEU A 59 -12.46 1.68 7.90
C LEU A 59 -11.69 1.08 9.08
N ASN A 60 -10.36 1.01 8.98
CA ASN A 60 -9.52 0.50 10.06
C ASN A 60 -9.54 1.44 11.28
N ALA A 61 -9.63 2.75 11.07
CA ALA A 61 -9.75 3.71 12.17
C ALA A 61 -11.08 3.58 12.92
N LEU A 62 -12.19 3.42 12.20
CA LEU A 62 -13.51 3.19 12.78
C LEU A 62 -13.55 1.85 13.54
N ALA A 63 -13.11 0.77 12.91
CA ALA A 63 -13.10 -0.55 13.52
C ALA A 63 -12.15 -0.62 14.73
N GLY A 64 -10.94 -0.07 14.60
CA GLY A 64 -9.97 0.00 15.68
C GLY A 64 -10.51 0.79 16.89
N TYR A 65 -11.16 1.93 16.64
CA TYR A 65 -11.86 2.69 17.69
C TYR A 65 -12.97 1.86 18.35
N ALA A 66 -13.82 1.22 17.55
CA ALA A 66 -14.92 0.41 18.08
C ALA A 66 -14.41 -0.73 18.97
N PHE A 67 -13.37 -1.46 18.56
CA PHE A 67 -12.78 -2.53 19.36
C PHE A 67 -11.98 -2.06 20.59
N ALA A 68 -11.52 -0.80 20.60
CA ALA A 68 -10.77 -0.24 21.73
C ALA A 68 -11.69 0.39 22.78
N LYS A 69 -12.68 1.17 22.33
CA LYS A 69 -13.43 2.12 23.17
C LYS A 69 -14.90 1.79 23.36
N LEU A 70 -15.53 1.16 22.37
CA LEU A 70 -16.94 0.80 22.49
C LEU A 70 -17.11 -0.51 23.28
N ARG A 71 -18.24 -0.61 23.99
CA ARG A 71 -18.66 -1.80 24.71
C ARG A 71 -19.82 -2.44 23.95
N PHE A 72 -19.56 -3.57 23.31
CA PHE A 72 -20.60 -4.34 22.61
C PHE A 72 -20.42 -5.84 22.86
N ARG A 73 -21.52 -6.59 22.72
CA ARG A 73 -21.54 -8.01 23.05
C ARG A 73 -20.65 -8.79 22.08
N GLY A 74 -19.71 -9.57 22.63
CA GLY A 74 -18.79 -10.40 21.84
C GLY A 74 -17.52 -9.70 21.36
N ARG A 75 -17.29 -8.42 21.69
CA ARG A 75 -16.11 -7.62 21.28
C ARG A 75 -14.79 -8.38 21.35
N ASP A 76 -14.44 -8.91 22.52
CA ASP A 76 -13.12 -9.53 22.73
C ASP A 76 -13.02 -10.91 22.07
N ARG A 77 -14.14 -11.63 21.91
CA ARG A 77 -14.16 -12.90 21.17
C ARG A 77 -13.97 -12.66 19.68
N LEU A 78 -14.68 -11.69 19.12
CA LEU A 78 -14.55 -11.29 17.71
C LEU A 78 -13.14 -10.80 17.42
N PHE A 79 -12.58 -9.94 18.28
CA PHE A 79 -11.22 -9.46 18.09
C PHE A 79 -10.18 -10.59 18.12
N ARG A 80 -10.29 -11.53 19.07
CA ARG A 80 -9.42 -12.72 19.10
C ARG A 80 -9.57 -13.59 17.85
N ALA A 81 -10.78 -13.75 17.32
CA ALA A 81 -11.01 -14.48 16.08
C ALA A 81 -10.33 -13.80 14.88
N LEU A 82 -10.39 -12.46 14.81
CA LEU A 82 -9.65 -11.71 13.79
C LEU A 82 -8.14 -11.95 13.92
N LEU A 83 -7.57 -11.89 15.13
CA LEU A 83 -6.14 -12.16 15.32
C LEU A 83 -5.74 -13.60 14.95
N ALA A 84 -6.59 -14.59 15.25
CA ALA A 84 -6.34 -15.96 14.85
C ALA A 84 -6.32 -16.10 13.31
N ALA A 85 -7.19 -15.37 12.60
CA ALA A 85 -7.23 -15.38 11.14
C ALA A 85 -5.97 -14.75 10.49
N LEU A 86 -5.22 -13.91 11.21
CA LEU A 86 -3.95 -13.34 10.72
C LEU A 86 -2.85 -14.40 10.50
N VAL A 87 -2.97 -15.57 11.17
CA VAL A 87 -2.05 -16.71 11.00
C VAL A 87 -2.26 -17.40 9.65
N VAL A 88 -3.46 -17.29 9.08
CA VAL A 88 -3.78 -17.91 7.80
C VAL A 88 -3.14 -17.11 6.67
N PRO A 89 -2.31 -17.71 5.81
CA PRO A 89 -1.74 -17.02 4.66
C PRO A 89 -2.84 -16.57 3.71
N GLY A 90 -2.81 -15.30 3.29
CA GLY A 90 -3.84 -14.73 2.40
C GLY A 90 -3.99 -15.50 1.08
N GLN A 91 -2.90 -16.13 0.60
CA GLN A 91 -2.87 -16.94 -0.62
C GLN A 91 -3.83 -18.13 -0.57
N VAL A 92 -4.07 -18.70 0.62
CA VAL A 92 -5.01 -19.82 0.82
C VAL A 92 -6.46 -19.38 0.51
N GLY A 93 -6.80 -18.15 0.88
CA GLY A 93 -8.12 -17.57 0.64
C GLY A 93 -8.31 -16.99 -0.76
N MET A 94 -7.27 -16.97 -1.59
CA MET A 94 -7.27 -16.20 -2.83
C MET A 94 -8.17 -16.78 -3.92
N LEU A 95 -8.18 -18.11 -4.08
CA LEU A 95 -9.09 -18.77 -5.02
C LEU A 95 -10.58 -18.59 -4.61
N PRO A 96 -10.98 -18.85 -3.34
CA PRO A 96 -12.33 -18.53 -2.89
C PRO A 96 -12.71 -17.06 -3.12
N LEU A 97 -11.82 -16.12 -2.80
CA LEU A 97 -12.06 -14.70 -3.00
C LEU A 97 -12.26 -14.34 -4.47
N PHE A 98 -11.44 -14.91 -5.36
CA PHE A 98 -11.61 -14.74 -6.81
C PHE A 98 -12.98 -15.23 -7.29
N LEU A 99 -13.42 -16.42 -6.85
CA LEU A 99 -14.73 -16.96 -7.20
C LEU A 99 -15.87 -16.06 -6.70
N MET A 100 -15.78 -15.54 -5.47
CA MET A 100 -16.76 -14.59 -4.93
C MET A 100 -16.83 -13.30 -5.77
N LEU A 101 -15.69 -12.71 -6.13
CA LEU A 101 -15.69 -11.51 -6.96
C LEU A 101 -16.18 -11.78 -8.38
N LYS A 102 -15.93 -12.99 -8.91
CA LYS A 102 -16.47 -13.41 -10.19
C LYS A 102 -17.99 -13.47 -10.15
N GLU A 103 -18.57 -14.05 -9.11
CA GLU A 103 -20.03 -14.07 -8.89
C GLU A 103 -20.62 -12.67 -8.73
N MET A 104 -19.87 -11.75 -8.11
CA MET A 104 -20.26 -10.34 -7.97
C MET A 104 -20.04 -9.50 -9.24
N GLY A 105 -19.44 -10.05 -10.30
CA GLY A 105 -19.10 -9.31 -11.53
C GLY A 105 -18.00 -8.26 -11.35
N LEU A 106 -17.15 -8.41 -10.33
CA LEU A 106 -16.07 -7.48 -10.00
C LEU A 106 -14.71 -7.88 -10.59
N VAL A 107 -14.59 -9.07 -11.19
CA VAL A 107 -13.39 -9.48 -11.92
C VAL A 107 -13.18 -8.57 -13.14
N ASN A 108 -11.91 -8.31 -13.47
CA ASN A 108 -11.50 -7.40 -14.52
C ASN A 108 -12.01 -5.96 -14.30
N SER A 109 -11.95 -5.49 -13.05
CA SER A 109 -12.34 -4.13 -12.68
C SER A 109 -11.45 -3.59 -11.54
N TYR A 110 -11.33 -2.25 -11.44
CA TYR A 110 -10.61 -1.61 -10.33
C TYR A 110 -11.22 -1.93 -8.97
N LEU A 111 -12.54 -2.13 -8.89
CA LEU A 111 -13.21 -2.52 -7.66
C LEU A 111 -12.80 -3.93 -7.21
N GLY A 112 -12.58 -4.85 -8.15
CA GLY A 112 -12.08 -6.19 -7.83
C GLY A 112 -10.70 -6.17 -7.17
N VAL A 113 -9.86 -5.19 -7.52
CA VAL A 113 -8.56 -4.98 -6.88
C VAL A 113 -8.72 -4.28 -5.52
N LEU A 114 -9.62 -3.30 -5.44
CA LEU A 114 -9.75 -2.41 -4.29
C LEU A 114 -10.46 -3.07 -3.09
N VAL A 115 -11.54 -3.82 -3.32
CA VAL A 115 -12.42 -4.39 -2.28
C VAL A 115 -11.67 -5.21 -1.22
N PRO A 116 -10.77 -6.15 -1.59
CA PRO A 116 -10.05 -6.96 -0.60
C PRO A 116 -9.11 -6.14 0.30
N GLY A 117 -8.58 -5.02 -0.21
CA GLY A 117 -7.67 -4.14 0.52
C GLY A 117 -8.36 -3.13 1.45
N LEU A 118 -9.69 -3.03 1.40
CA LEU A 118 -10.45 -1.99 2.10
C LEU A 118 -10.39 -2.08 3.62
N ALA A 119 -10.24 -3.26 4.18
CA ALA A 119 -10.08 -3.42 5.62
C ALA A 119 -9.10 -4.55 5.88
N SER A 120 -8.11 -4.30 6.73
CA SER A 120 -7.11 -5.31 7.05
C SER A 120 -7.12 -5.59 8.55
N ILE A 121 -7.04 -6.87 8.90
CA ILE A 121 -6.97 -7.30 10.30
C ILE A 121 -5.78 -6.63 11.01
N PHE A 122 -4.64 -6.54 10.31
CA PHE A 122 -3.45 -5.85 10.81
C PHE A 122 -3.71 -4.36 11.06
N GLY A 123 -4.37 -3.65 10.14
CA GLY A 123 -4.71 -2.24 10.32
C GLY A 123 -5.67 -2.00 11.49
N ILE A 124 -6.70 -2.84 11.61
CA ILE A 124 -7.64 -2.81 12.75
C ILE A 124 -6.89 -3.05 14.07
N PHE A 125 -6.01 -4.05 14.09
CA PHE A 125 -5.19 -4.36 15.26
C PHE A 125 -4.31 -3.17 15.65
N LEU A 126 -3.54 -2.60 14.71
CA LEU A 126 -2.65 -1.47 14.96
C LEU A 126 -3.40 -0.27 15.54
N VAL A 127 -4.49 0.15 14.88
CA VAL A 127 -5.26 1.30 15.36
C VAL A 127 -5.89 1.01 16.72
N ARG A 128 -6.39 -0.21 16.95
CA ARG A 128 -6.93 -0.60 18.26
C ARG A 128 -5.85 -0.51 19.35
N GLN A 129 -4.66 -1.06 19.13
CA GLN A 129 -3.59 -1.04 20.12
C GLN A 129 -3.20 0.39 20.50
N TYR A 130 -3.10 1.27 19.51
CA TYR A 130 -2.83 2.68 19.77
C TYR A 130 -4.00 3.37 20.48
N ALA A 131 -5.23 3.16 20.02
CA ALA A 131 -6.42 3.78 20.60
C ALA A 131 -6.65 3.38 22.06
N LEU A 132 -6.21 2.19 22.50
CA LEU A 132 -6.25 1.78 23.91
C LEU A 132 -5.41 2.69 24.82
N SER A 133 -4.36 3.33 24.29
CA SER A 133 -3.51 4.26 25.06
C SER A 133 -4.18 5.61 25.34
N ILE A 134 -5.23 5.97 24.60
CA ILE A 134 -5.98 7.21 24.81
C ILE A 134 -6.78 7.08 26.11
N PRO A 135 -6.66 7.99 27.10
CA PRO A 135 -7.42 7.86 28.34
C PRO A 135 -8.93 7.97 28.11
N ASP A 136 -9.72 7.10 28.75
CA ASP A 136 -11.19 7.12 28.62
C ASP A 136 -11.79 8.43 29.14
N THR A 137 -11.13 9.09 30.09
CA THR A 137 -11.52 10.40 30.64
C THR A 137 -11.64 11.48 29.57
N VAL A 138 -10.84 11.41 28.50
CA VAL A 138 -10.92 12.35 27.36
C VAL A 138 -12.23 12.17 26.59
N LEU A 139 -12.68 10.92 26.43
CA LEU A 139 -13.93 10.60 25.75
C LEU A 139 -15.12 10.96 26.64
N ASP A 140 -15.01 10.67 27.94
CA ASP A 140 -16.06 11.01 28.92
C ASP A 140 -16.28 12.51 29.03
N ALA A 141 -15.21 13.32 29.00
CA ALA A 141 -15.33 14.77 28.92
C ALA A 141 -16.11 15.23 27.68
N ALA A 142 -15.79 14.68 26.50
CA ALA A 142 -16.52 15.01 25.28
C ALA A 142 -18.00 14.58 25.33
N ARG A 143 -18.33 13.48 26.02
CA ARG A 143 -19.72 13.05 26.26
C ARG A 143 -20.46 14.02 27.19
N VAL A 144 -19.80 14.52 28.24
CA VAL A 144 -20.34 15.54 29.14
C VAL A 144 -20.64 16.84 28.36
N ASP A 145 -19.80 17.20 27.39
CA ASP A 145 -20.03 18.31 26.46
C ASP A 145 -21.11 18.04 25.40
N GLY A 146 -21.79 16.89 25.47
CA GLY A 146 -22.90 16.52 24.58
C GLY A 146 -22.47 15.99 23.20
N ALA A 147 -21.20 15.64 22.99
CA ALA A 147 -20.75 15.06 21.73
C ALA A 147 -21.25 13.61 21.57
N GLY A 148 -21.90 13.31 20.45
CA GLY A 148 -22.21 11.93 20.05
C GLY A 148 -20.97 11.15 19.63
N GLU A 149 -21.06 9.82 19.61
CA GLU A 149 -19.91 8.91 19.35
C GLU A 149 -19.18 9.18 18.03
N LEU A 150 -19.90 9.50 16.94
CA LEU A 150 -19.26 9.86 15.67
C LEU A 150 -18.47 11.17 15.75
N ARG A 151 -18.96 12.14 16.53
CA ARG A 151 -18.27 13.42 16.74
C ARG A 151 -17.03 13.23 17.62
N ILE A 152 -17.12 12.41 18.65
CA ILE A 152 -15.98 12.01 19.49
C ILE A 152 -14.92 11.33 18.63
N TRP A 153 -15.32 10.36 17.81
CA TRP A 153 -14.40 9.67 16.93
C TRP A 153 -13.70 10.63 15.95
N TRP A 154 -14.46 11.47 15.23
CA TRP A 154 -13.89 12.37 14.22
C TRP A 154 -13.05 13.52 14.80
N SER A 155 -13.51 14.12 15.90
CA SER A 155 -12.94 15.38 16.42
C SER A 155 -11.89 15.17 17.51
N VAL A 156 -11.90 14.01 18.18
CA VAL A 156 -11.02 13.73 19.32
C VAL A 156 -10.11 12.54 19.02
N VAL A 157 -10.69 11.38 18.73
CA VAL A 157 -9.92 10.15 18.58
C VAL A 157 -9.08 10.14 17.30
N LEU A 158 -9.67 10.52 16.17
CA LEU A 158 -8.99 10.50 14.88
C LEU A 158 -7.74 11.40 14.85
N PRO A 159 -7.76 12.66 15.35
CA PRO A 159 -6.55 13.48 15.48
C PRO A 159 -5.50 12.88 16.42
N LEU A 160 -5.92 12.30 17.56
CA LEU A 160 -4.99 11.64 18.49
C LEU A 160 -4.34 10.39 17.89
N CYS A 161 -5.06 9.68 17.03
CA CYS A 161 -4.56 8.53 16.28
C CYS A 161 -3.72 8.90 15.05
N ARG A 162 -3.52 10.19 14.73
CA ARG A 162 -2.75 10.61 13.54
C ARG A 162 -1.38 9.92 13.42
N PRO A 163 -0.57 9.75 14.49
CA PRO A 163 0.72 9.08 14.38
C PRO A 163 0.60 7.62 13.89
N ILE A 164 -0.33 6.83 14.45
CA ILE A 164 -0.52 5.44 14.02
C ILE A 164 -1.15 5.36 12.62
N LEU A 165 -1.99 6.33 12.24
CA LEU A 165 -2.60 6.38 10.92
C LEU A 165 -1.59 6.72 9.83
N VAL A 166 -0.58 7.54 10.10
CA VAL A 166 0.54 7.76 9.17
C VAL A 166 1.30 6.45 8.93
N THR A 167 1.62 5.72 10.01
CA THR A 167 2.27 4.41 9.91
C THR A 167 1.44 3.43 9.10
N LEU A 168 0.13 3.33 9.40
CA LEU A 168 -0.79 2.46 8.65
C LEU A 168 -0.90 2.89 7.18
N ALA A 169 -0.93 4.20 6.89
CA ALA A 169 -1.01 4.71 5.53
C ALA A 169 0.17 4.24 4.69
N ILE A 170 1.38 4.31 5.26
CA ILE A 170 2.60 3.86 4.58
C ILE A 170 2.54 2.36 4.32
N PHE A 171 2.20 1.54 5.32
CA PHE A 171 2.09 0.09 5.15
C PHE A 171 1.03 -0.29 4.11
N THR A 172 -0.15 0.32 4.16
CA THR A 172 -1.23 0.03 3.22
C THR A 172 -0.89 0.49 1.80
N PHE A 173 -0.33 1.69 1.63
CA PHE A 173 0.07 2.19 0.32
C PHE A 173 1.16 1.31 -0.28
N MET A 174 2.20 0.99 0.50
CA MET A 174 3.30 0.14 0.07
C MET A 174 2.83 -1.27 -0.27
N GLY A 175 1.90 -1.82 0.52
CA GLY A 175 1.27 -3.10 0.24
C GLY A 175 0.54 -3.09 -1.10
N ALA A 176 -0.33 -2.11 -1.32
CA ALA A 176 -1.09 -1.98 -2.57
C ALA A 176 -0.21 -1.64 -3.79
N TRP A 177 0.84 -0.83 -3.61
CA TRP A 177 1.77 -0.47 -4.68
C TRP A 177 2.59 -1.67 -5.16
N ASN A 178 3.06 -2.50 -4.22
CA ASN A 178 3.87 -3.68 -4.52
C ASN A 178 3.04 -4.93 -4.84
N ASP A 179 1.71 -4.86 -4.71
CA ASP A 179 0.88 -6.03 -4.96
C ASP A 179 0.92 -6.40 -6.45
N PHE A 180 1.32 -7.64 -6.67
CA PHE A 180 1.53 -8.22 -7.98
C PHE A 180 0.54 -9.36 -8.23
N LEU A 181 0.47 -10.29 -7.27
CA LEU A 181 -0.22 -11.56 -7.44
C LEU A 181 -1.73 -11.37 -7.61
N TRP A 182 -2.34 -10.50 -6.81
CA TRP A 182 -3.78 -10.31 -6.86
C TRP A 182 -4.24 -9.55 -8.12
N PRO A 183 -3.63 -8.40 -8.49
CA PRO A 183 -3.92 -7.74 -9.76
C PRO A 183 -3.68 -8.64 -10.97
N LEU A 184 -2.63 -9.47 -10.97
CA LEU A 184 -2.34 -10.42 -12.05
C LEU A 184 -3.50 -11.41 -12.28
N ILE A 185 -4.20 -11.80 -11.22
CA ILE A 185 -5.24 -12.83 -11.27
C ILE A 185 -6.62 -12.24 -11.55
N VAL A 186 -6.88 -11.03 -11.07
CA VAL A 186 -8.18 -10.38 -11.20
C VAL A 186 -8.29 -9.53 -12.46
N LEU A 187 -7.19 -8.97 -12.96
CA LEU A 187 -7.21 -8.10 -14.13
C LEU A 187 -6.77 -8.86 -15.37
N SER A 188 -7.63 -8.89 -16.39
CA SER A 188 -7.34 -9.53 -17.68
C SER A 188 -6.96 -8.51 -18.75
N ASP A 189 -7.59 -7.32 -18.73
CA ASP A 189 -7.35 -6.29 -19.73
C ASP A 189 -6.05 -5.54 -19.44
N GLU A 190 -5.19 -5.43 -20.45
CA GLU A 190 -3.90 -4.72 -20.38
C GLU A 190 -4.06 -3.26 -19.89
N ASP A 191 -5.14 -2.61 -20.30
CA ASP A 191 -5.44 -1.23 -19.94
C ASP A 191 -5.74 -1.02 -18.45
N LEU A 192 -6.12 -2.09 -17.73
CA LEU A 192 -6.42 -2.04 -16.30
C LEU A 192 -5.22 -2.42 -15.43
N GLN A 193 -4.20 -3.04 -16.03
CA GLN A 193 -3.06 -3.60 -15.29
C GLN A 193 -2.35 -2.56 -14.41
N THR A 194 -1.85 -3.03 -13.28
CA THR A 194 -0.97 -2.27 -12.40
C THR A 194 0.46 -2.32 -12.92
N LEU A 195 1.29 -1.36 -12.48
CA LEU A 195 2.69 -1.26 -12.85
C LEU A 195 3.49 -2.56 -12.62
N PRO A 196 3.37 -3.26 -11.46
CA PRO A 196 4.08 -4.53 -11.28
C PRO A 196 3.66 -5.61 -12.30
N VAL A 197 2.38 -5.68 -12.67
CA VAL A 197 1.86 -6.65 -13.64
C VAL A 197 2.34 -6.32 -15.05
N ALA A 198 2.19 -5.05 -15.46
CA ALA A 198 2.64 -4.59 -16.78
C ALA A 198 4.14 -4.81 -16.95
N LEU A 199 4.95 -4.51 -15.93
CA LEU A 199 6.39 -4.78 -15.97
C LEU A 199 6.72 -6.27 -16.04
N ALA A 200 6.01 -7.14 -15.33
CA ALA A 200 6.25 -8.58 -15.41
C ALA A 200 6.00 -9.13 -16.82
N ASN A 201 4.97 -8.64 -17.51
CA ASN A 201 4.71 -8.98 -18.90
C ASN A 201 5.86 -8.51 -19.81
N LEU A 202 6.40 -7.31 -19.57
CA LEU A 202 7.58 -6.81 -20.27
C LEU A 202 8.84 -7.64 -20.04
N LEU A 203 9.06 -8.14 -18.82
CA LEU A 203 10.21 -9.02 -18.53
C LEU A 203 10.13 -10.31 -19.36
N GLY A 204 8.93 -10.81 -19.68
CA GLY A 204 8.74 -11.97 -20.55
C GLY A 204 9.09 -11.70 -22.01
N GLU A 205 8.78 -10.49 -22.51
CA GLU A 205 8.97 -10.12 -23.92
C GLU A 205 10.37 -9.52 -24.22
N HIS A 206 10.96 -8.78 -23.29
CA HIS A 206 12.18 -7.98 -23.47
C HIS A 206 13.31 -8.43 -22.53
N ALA A 207 13.37 -9.73 -22.19
CA ALA A 207 14.34 -10.28 -21.24
C ALA A 207 15.82 -10.00 -21.58
N GLN A 208 16.12 -9.67 -22.84
CA GLN A 208 17.47 -9.34 -23.31
C GLN A 208 17.82 -7.86 -23.18
N ASP A 209 16.83 -6.97 -22.97
CA ASP A 209 17.01 -5.52 -22.87
C ASP A 209 17.27 -5.11 -21.41
N VAL A 210 18.46 -5.43 -20.90
CA VAL A 210 18.83 -5.26 -19.48
C VAL A 210 18.63 -3.82 -19.01
N GLU A 211 19.04 -2.83 -19.79
CA GLU A 211 18.94 -1.41 -19.45
C GLU A 211 17.48 -0.94 -19.37
N LEU A 212 16.62 -1.44 -20.29
CA LEU A 212 15.18 -1.19 -20.27
C LEU A 212 14.52 -1.78 -19.01
N MET A 213 14.88 -3.01 -18.65
CA MET A 213 14.38 -3.66 -17.43
C MET A 213 14.84 -2.93 -16.16
N MET A 214 16.07 -2.41 -16.14
CA MET A 214 16.58 -1.60 -15.04
C MET A 214 15.83 -0.27 -14.93
N ALA A 215 15.51 0.38 -16.05
CA ALA A 215 14.69 1.60 -16.07
C ALA A 215 13.28 1.33 -15.51
N GLY A 216 12.65 0.22 -15.89
CA GLY A 216 11.35 -0.21 -15.35
C GLY A 216 11.40 -0.47 -13.84
N SER A 217 12.48 -1.09 -13.36
CA SER A 217 12.70 -1.34 -11.93
C SER A 217 12.94 -0.07 -11.12
N VAL A 218 13.55 0.97 -11.71
CA VAL A 218 13.66 2.27 -11.05
C VAL A 218 12.27 2.87 -10.82
N LEU A 219 11.34 2.71 -11.77
CA LEU A 219 9.97 3.22 -11.63
C LEU A 219 9.18 2.53 -10.51
N THR A 220 9.41 1.24 -10.25
CA THR A 220 8.73 0.52 -9.14
C THR A 220 9.22 0.97 -7.78
N VAL A 221 10.52 1.28 -7.65
CA VAL A 221 11.14 1.72 -6.40
C VAL A 221 10.88 3.22 -6.13
N LEU A 222 10.61 4.01 -7.16
CA LEU A 222 10.46 5.46 -7.06
C LEU A 222 9.50 5.94 -5.95
N PRO A 223 8.25 5.46 -5.83
CA PRO A 223 7.36 5.95 -4.78
C PRO A 223 7.79 5.52 -3.37
N VAL A 224 8.53 4.41 -3.22
CA VAL A 224 9.13 4.05 -1.94
C VAL A 224 10.13 5.12 -1.49
N VAL A 225 10.99 5.55 -2.43
CA VAL A 225 11.97 6.62 -2.19
C VAL A 225 11.28 7.95 -1.89
N VAL A 226 10.23 8.30 -2.63
CA VAL A 226 9.46 9.52 -2.41
C VAL A 226 8.78 9.49 -1.03
N LEU A 227 8.12 8.40 -0.66
CA LEU A 227 7.50 8.25 0.66
C LEU A 227 8.54 8.34 1.77
N PHE A 228 9.66 7.64 1.63
CA PHE A 228 10.74 7.73 2.62
C PHE A 228 11.23 9.18 2.75
N ALA A 229 11.50 9.89 1.65
CA ALA A 229 11.96 11.26 1.67
C ALA A 229 10.96 12.22 2.34
N LEU A 230 9.65 12.00 2.15
CA LEU A 230 8.59 12.79 2.77
C LEU A 230 8.41 12.49 4.27
N PHE A 231 8.53 11.22 4.67
CA PHE A 231 8.20 10.76 6.02
C PHE A 231 9.41 10.53 6.94
N GLN A 232 10.65 10.57 6.43
CA GLN A 232 11.88 10.34 7.20
C GLN A 232 11.95 11.17 8.50
N ARG A 233 11.45 12.41 8.50
CA ARG A 233 11.42 13.27 9.69
C ARG A 233 10.51 12.72 10.79
N HIS A 234 9.34 12.19 10.43
CA HIS A 234 8.41 11.58 11.39
C HIS A 234 8.96 10.26 11.96
N TYR A 235 9.70 9.49 11.14
CA TYR A 235 10.40 8.29 11.61
C TYR A 235 11.51 8.62 12.61
N LEU A 236 12.28 9.69 12.36
CA LEU A 236 13.39 10.10 13.22
C LEU A 236 12.90 10.69 14.56
N GLU A 237 11.85 11.51 14.56
CA GLU A 237 11.27 12.10 15.77
C GLU A 237 10.77 11.03 16.76
N GLY A 238 10.14 9.96 16.26
CA GLY A 238 9.66 8.84 17.08
C GLY A 238 10.77 8.01 17.73
N ILE A 239 11.94 7.89 17.09
CA ILE A 239 13.10 7.16 17.62
C ILE A 239 13.86 8.02 18.65
N THR A 240 13.99 9.33 18.40
CA THR A 240 14.68 10.24 19.32
C THR A 240 13.88 10.55 20.59
N ALA A 241 12.54 10.48 20.54
CA ALA A 241 11.69 10.68 21.72
C ALA A 241 11.89 9.60 22.81
N GLY A 242 12.41 8.42 22.44
CA GLY A 242 12.78 7.35 23.39
C GLY A 242 14.21 7.44 23.94
N SER A 243 15.06 8.30 23.37
CA SER A 243 16.48 8.44 23.77
C SER A 243 16.73 9.58 24.78
N VAL A 244 15.70 10.33 25.18
CA VAL A 244 15.78 11.28 26.29
C VAL A 244 15.10 10.68 27.52
N ARG A 245 15.84 9.81 28.22
CA ARG A 245 15.66 9.52 29.64
C ARG A 245 17.02 9.38 30.29
#